data_AF-A0A3D8Q3K3-F1
#
_entry.id   AF-A0A3D8Q3K3-F1
#
_cell.length_a   1.000
_cell.length_b   1.000
_cell.length_c   1.000
_cell.angle_alpha   90.00
_cell.angle_beta   90.00
_cell.angle_gamma   90.00
#
_symmetry.space_group_name_H-M   'P 1'
#
loop_
_entity.id
_entity.type
_entity.pdbx_description
1 polymer ?
#
loop_
_entity_poly.entity_id
_entity_poly.type
_entity_poly.pdbx_seq_one_letter_code
_entity_poly.pdbx_strand_id
1 'polypeptide(L)'
;MAPKGYVTSLLAVALGLAAGYYALEKRVQRSWLENRREKGPKVVRVDANLNDGICGLVDVEISRLPLGTLESKSLPMMLQIVHPRGVISWTDERCWDTALLVSTSRDSKQYTKISRATLMTLFAITNARPIFKYSSASGHRASYPSYCGIWNIEWPIGQPATATLSPHDSHTVGLDVYPPTLKVRVDKCIEMLAGVISFGTSKVAFPGRAKDAGPFRLEFRKLGFPGSHGARHLYNMVGGKVFEVDLFALKRTDLGPQNQDCREFSIRCLDPNHPTAKLFVPPIEFNILAKALDHLPWSSLSWSLNRGLRDILLAFGSSVMDVARPHLAQILKSTIVQHPEQLISQGWNEDFVRGPMPDLAASSILAAGGNSGDMVRVVVAAAEVFCGNIEESSLNQTHFWQKSMETALTGNGSPRIELSTGHIDDVIALTKFFVLEWSTELDYQLYHDIPMEVLLT
;
A
#
# COMPACT_ATOMS: atom_id res chain seq x y z
N MET A 1 78.20 6.26 40.59
CA MET A 1 77.24 6.13 41.69
C MET A 1 76.07 7.07 41.40
N ALA A 2 74.96 6.54 40.88
CA ALA A 2 73.70 7.27 40.70
C ALA A 2 72.82 7.11 41.97
N PRO A 3 72.01 8.11 42.34
CA PRO A 3 71.43 8.20 43.68
C PRO A 3 70.26 7.22 43.86
N LYS A 4 70.32 6.45 44.96
CA LYS A 4 69.29 5.48 45.41
C LYS A 4 67.92 6.08 45.77
N GLY A 5 67.70 7.39 45.57
CA GLY A 5 66.45 8.07 45.92
C GLY A 5 65.41 8.19 44.80
N TYR A 6 65.79 7.95 43.54
CA TYR A 6 64.87 8.14 42.40
C TYR A 6 63.99 6.92 42.08
N VAL A 7 64.42 5.71 42.46
CA VAL A 7 63.74 4.46 42.09
C VAL A 7 62.52 4.18 42.98
N THR A 8 62.56 4.59 44.26
CA THR A 8 61.44 4.41 45.21
C THR A 8 60.26 5.35 44.91
N SER A 9 60.51 6.56 44.39
CA SER A 9 59.44 7.50 44.04
C SER A 9 58.67 7.09 42.78
N LEU A 10 59.35 6.51 41.78
CA LEU A 10 58.71 6.05 40.53
C LEU A 10 57.88 4.79 40.74
N LEU A 11 58.31 3.88 41.62
CA LEU A 11 57.54 2.67 41.94
C LEU A 11 56.24 2.98 42.70
N ALA A 12 56.27 3.95 43.62
CA ALA A 12 55.09 4.38 44.37
C ALA A 12 54.05 5.07 43.48
N VAL A 13 54.50 5.89 42.51
CA VAL A 13 53.62 6.53 41.52
C VAL A 13 53.03 5.50 40.56
N ALA A 14 53.82 4.52 40.09
CA ALA A 14 53.34 3.45 39.23
C ALA A 14 52.32 2.53 39.92
N LEU A 15 52.52 2.19 41.20
CA LEU A 15 51.57 1.40 41.99
C LEU A 15 50.29 2.19 42.32
N GLY A 16 50.39 3.49 42.58
CA GLY A 16 49.24 4.37 42.77
C GLY A 16 48.39 4.53 41.50
N LEU A 17 49.03 4.65 40.33
CA LEU A 17 48.35 4.70 39.04
C LEU A 17 47.72 3.35 38.66
N ALA A 18 48.38 2.22 38.95
CA ALA A 18 47.82 0.88 38.73
C ALA A 18 46.63 0.59 39.66
N ALA A 19 46.69 0.98 40.93
CA ALA A 19 45.57 0.85 41.86
C ALA A 19 44.39 1.78 41.50
N GLY A 20 44.69 3.00 41.04
CA GLY A 20 43.69 3.94 40.51
C GLY A 20 43.01 3.43 39.24
N TYR A 21 43.79 2.85 38.32
CA TYR A 21 43.27 2.23 37.09
C TYR A 21 42.37 1.03 37.41
N TYR A 22 42.79 0.14 38.32
CA TYR A 22 42.02 -1.03 38.70
C TYR A 22 40.73 -0.68 39.49
N ALA A 23 40.75 0.39 40.29
CA ALA A 23 39.56 0.89 40.97
C ALA A 23 38.59 1.61 40.02
N LEU A 24 39.10 2.32 39.02
CA LEU A 24 38.31 2.92 37.95
C LEU A 24 37.68 1.84 37.06
N GLU A 25 38.43 0.79 36.72
CA GLU A 25 37.96 -0.34 35.93
C GLU A 25 36.86 -1.14 36.66
N LYS A 26 36.97 -1.34 37.99
CA LYS A 26 35.90 -1.94 38.81
C LYS A 26 34.67 -1.04 38.99
N ARG A 27 34.84 0.28 39.08
CA ARG A 27 33.71 1.22 39.12
C ARG A 27 33.00 1.31 37.77
N VAL A 28 33.75 1.32 36.67
CA VAL A 28 33.22 1.29 35.32
C VAL A 28 32.53 -0.04 35.07
N GLN A 29 33.09 -1.19 35.46
CA GLN A 29 32.43 -2.50 35.34
C GLN A 29 31.15 -2.63 36.20
N ARG A 30 31.12 -2.11 37.44
CA ARG A 30 29.88 -2.08 38.24
C ARG A 30 28.83 -1.14 37.64
N SER A 31 29.23 0.06 37.22
CA SER A 31 28.35 1.01 36.52
C SER A 31 27.87 0.47 35.17
N TRP A 32 28.63 -0.41 34.51
CA TRP A 32 28.23 -1.09 33.28
C TRP A 32 27.26 -2.25 33.54
N LEU A 33 27.49 -3.01 34.61
CA LEU A 33 26.63 -4.14 35.01
C LEU A 33 25.29 -3.66 35.61
N GLU A 34 25.29 -2.53 36.32
CA GLU A 34 24.08 -1.91 36.87
C GLU A 34 23.25 -1.20 35.78
N ASN A 35 23.89 -0.53 34.80
CA ASN A 35 23.17 0.02 33.64
C ASN A 35 22.62 -1.05 32.68
N ARG A 36 23.21 -2.25 32.62
CA ARG A 36 22.69 -3.37 31.82
C ARG A 36 21.41 -4.01 32.38
N ARG A 37 21.11 -3.83 33.67
CA ARG A 37 19.86 -4.35 34.28
C ARG A 37 18.65 -3.44 34.02
N GLU A 38 18.85 -2.15 33.75
CA GLU A 38 17.75 -1.19 33.52
C GLU A 38 17.62 -0.72 32.06
N LYS A 39 18.59 -1.00 31.19
CA LYS A 39 18.53 -0.65 29.76
C LYS A 39 19.01 -1.80 28.90
N GLY A 40 18.11 -2.74 28.62
CA GLY A 40 18.30 -3.74 27.57
C GLY A 40 18.49 -3.08 26.18
N PRO A 41 19.01 -3.81 25.19
CA PRO A 41 19.17 -3.32 23.82
C PRO A 41 17.84 -2.77 23.30
N LYS A 42 17.87 -1.55 22.75
CA LYS A 42 16.69 -0.91 22.15
C LYS A 42 16.40 -1.59 20.82
N VAL A 43 15.53 -2.60 20.85
CA VAL A 43 14.86 -3.06 19.64
C VAL A 43 14.01 -1.90 19.11
N VAL A 44 14.32 -1.41 17.91
CA VAL A 44 13.49 -0.38 17.27
C VAL A 44 12.18 -1.02 16.89
N ARG A 45 11.10 -0.61 17.56
CA ARG A 45 9.74 -1.00 17.19
C ARG A 45 9.21 0.00 16.17
N VAL A 46 8.71 -0.50 15.04
CA VAL A 46 8.04 0.33 14.03
C VAL A 46 6.54 0.12 14.14
N ASP A 47 5.84 1.15 14.59
CA ASP A 47 4.38 1.21 14.62
C ASP A 47 3.87 2.16 13.52
N ALA A 48 2.81 1.76 12.81
CA ALA A 48 2.14 2.57 11.79
C ALA A 48 0.79 3.08 12.32
N ASN A 49 0.56 4.40 12.24
CA ASN A 49 -0.67 5.05 12.67
C ASN A 49 -1.06 6.09 11.60
N LEU A 50 -2.18 5.92 10.91
CA LEU A 50 -2.81 6.84 9.96
C LEU A 50 -2.77 8.32 10.37
N ASN A 51 -3.00 8.66 11.65
CA ASN A 51 -2.95 10.05 12.10
C ASN A 51 -1.51 10.62 12.07
N ASP A 52 -0.53 9.76 12.29
CA ASP A 52 0.89 10.08 12.32
C ASP A 52 1.63 9.56 11.06
N GLY A 53 0.93 8.94 10.11
CA GLY A 53 1.52 8.17 9.02
C GLY A 53 2.28 6.89 9.42
N ILE A 54 3.08 6.35 8.49
CA ILE A 54 4.04 5.30 8.79
C ILE A 54 5.32 5.96 9.33
N CYS A 55 5.71 5.68 10.57
CA CYS A 55 6.87 6.29 11.20
C CYS A 55 6.86 7.85 11.25
N GLY A 56 5.70 8.51 11.26
CA GLY A 56 5.64 9.98 11.16
C GLY A 56 5.40 10.51 9.74
N LEU A 57 5.32 9.65 8.73
CA LEU A 57 5.26 10.04 7.31
C LEU A 57 3.93 9.66 6.65
N VAL A 58 3.26 10.66 6.08
CA VAL A 58 2.03 10.49 5.27
C VAL A 58 2.36 10.12 3.82
N ASP A 59 3.49 10.62 3.33
CA ASP A 59 4.00 10.40 1.99
C ASP A 59 5.31 9.62 2.09
N VAL A 60 5.47 8.58 1.27
CA VAL A 60 6.68 7.76 1.22
C VAL A 60 7.16 7.60 -0.21
N GLU A 61 8.47 7.63 -0.43
CA GLU A 61 9.04 7.22 -1.70
C GLU A 61 9.35 5.72 -1.65
N ILE A 62 9.06 4.99 -2.73
CA ILE A 62 9.34 3.57 -2.84
C ILE A 62 10.24 3.35 -4.03
N SER A 63 11.37 2.66 -3.82
CA SER A 63 12.26 2.25 -4.90
C SER A 63 12.06 0.79 -5.30
N ARG A 64 12.16 0.53 -6.61
CA ARG A 64 12.23 -0.84 -7.17
C ARG A 64 13.65 -1.35 -7.34
N LEU A 65 14.65 -0.47 -7.25
CA LEU A 65 16.05 -0.83 -7.45
C LEU A 65 16.72 -1.16 -6.11
N PRO A 66 17.52 -2.24 -6.04
CA PRO A 66 18.38 -2.46 -4.89
C PRO A 66 19.43 -1.35 -4.85
N LEU A 67 19.42 -0.48 -3.84
CA LEU A 67 20.41 0.60 -3.65
C LEU A 67 21.79 0.00 -3.32
N GLY A 68 22.49 -0.56 -4.31
CA GLY A 68 23.58 -1.50 -4.13
C GLY A 68 24.94 -1.10 -4.69
N THR A 69 25.26 0.18 -4.87
CA THR A 69 26.64 0.62 -5.16
C THR A 69 27.47 0.91 -3.91
N LEU A 70 26.93 0.72 -2.70
CA LEU A 70 27.69 0.68 -1.46
C LEU A 70 27.34 -0.59 -0.69
N GLU A 71 28.36 -1.33 -0.31
CA GLU A 71 28.32 -2.67 0.25
C GLU A 71 27.49 -2.74 1.54
N SER A 72 26.20 -3.10 1.46
CA SER A 72 25.44 -3.89 2.45
C SER A 72 23.95 -3.90 2.14
N LYS A 73 23.42 -5.05 1.71
CA LYS A 73 21.98 -5.27 1.53
C LYS A 73 21.39 -5.70 2.87
N SER A 74 20.72 -4.78 3.57
CA SER A 74 20.04 -5.07 4.83
C SER A 74 18.83 -4.15 5.07
N LEU A 75 17.80 -4.62 5.78
CA LEU A 75 16.55 -3.92 6.16
C LEU A 75 16.65 -2.44 6.62
N PRO A 76 17.75 -1.90 7.21
CA PRO A 76 17.92 -0.45 7.32
C PRO A 76 17.71 0.29 5.98
N MET A 77 17.91 -0.40 4.85
CA MET A 77 17.62 0.10 3.51
C MET A 77 16.11 0.22 3.22
N MET A 78 15.23 -0.63 3.76
CA MET A 78 13.77 -0.41 3.65
C MET A 78 13.31 0.84 4.41
N LEU A 79 13.91 1.08 5.59
CA LEU A 79 13.70 2.32 6.34
C LEU A 79 14.35 3.52 5.62
N GLN A 80 15.46 3.34 4.90
CA GLN A 80 16.03 4.38 4.03
C GLN A 80 15.24 4.62 2.73
N ILE A 81 14.60 3.57 2.19
CA ILE A 81 13.71 3.63 1.03
C ILE A 81 12.52 4.51 1.39
N VAL A 82 11.94 4.34 2.59
CA VAL A 82 10.86 5.17 3.13
C VAL A 82 11.37 6.51 3.71
N HIS A 83 12.66 6.62 4.06
CA HIS A 83 13.24 7.80 4.74
C HIS A 83 14.76 8.01 4.45
N PRO A 84 15.17 8.85 3.47
CA PRO A 84 16.58 9.04 3.09
C PRO A 84 17.51 9.69 4.15
N ARG A 85 16.99 10.13 5.32
CA ARG A 85 17.78 10.78 6.39
C ARG A 85 17.94 9.97 7.70
N GLY A 86 17.55 8.70 7.71
CA GLY A 86 17.48 7.88 8.93
C GLY A 86 18.68 6.95 9.09
N VAL A 87 19.80 7.43 9.61
CA VAL A 87 20.93 6.58 10.00
C VAL A 87 20.61 5.98 11.38
N ILE A 88 20.44 4.65 11.48
CA ILE A 88 20.22 3.95 12.76
C ILE A 88 21.33 2.91 12.96
N SER A 89 22.01 2.97 14.11
CA SER A 89 23.07 2.04 14.53
C SER A 89 22.52 0.81 15.28
N TRP A 90 23.12 -0.36 15.06
CA TRP A 90 22.64 -1.69 15.51
C TRP A 90 23.49 -2.29 16.65
N THR A 91 22.86 -2.92 17.65
CA THR A 91 23.44 -4.04 18.45
C THR A 91 22.36 -4.93 19.07
N ASP A 92 22.69 -6.22 19.21
CA ASP A 92 21.84 -7.40 19.45
C ASP A 92 21.62 -7.76 20.95
N GLU A 93 20.48 -8.38 21.29
CA GLU A 93 20.36 -9.65 22.03
C GLU A 93 18.89 -10.01 22.37
N ARG A 94 18.48 -11.22 21.92
CA ARG A 94 17.52 -12.18 22.51
C ARG A 94 16.28 -11.64 23.23
N CYS A 95 15.16 -11.59 22.50
CA CYS A 95 13.82 -11.58 23.08
C CYS A 95 12.88 -12.40 22.18
N TRP A 96 12.71 -13.68 22.55
CA TRP A 96 11.68 -14.59 22.02
C TRP A 96 10.32 -13.98 22.38
N ASP A 97 9.39 -13.88 21.40
CA ASP A 97 7.94 -13.57 21.55
C ASP A 97 7.37 -12.57 20.50
N THR A 98 7.98 -12.36 19.32
CA THR A 98 7.48 -11.36 18.35
C THR A 98 7.83 -11.66 16.90
N ALA A 99 7.03 -11.19 15.92
CA ALA A 99 7.44 -11.27 14.52
C ALA A 99 8.65 -10.38 14.22
N LEU A 100 9.67 -10.97 13.59
CA LEU A 100 10.92 -10.28 13.28
C LEU A 100 11.03 -10.08 11.76
N LEU A 101 11.15 -8.83 11.31
CA LEU A 101 11.62 -8.57 9.95
C LEU A 101 13.11 -8.94 9.89
N VAL A 102 13.47 -9.91 9.05
CA VAL A 102 14.85 -10.38 8.93
C VAL A 102 15.54 -9.69 7.78
N SER A 103 16.66 -9.08 8.10
CA SER A 103 17.66 -8.67 7.15
C SER A 103 18.74 -9.73 7.03
N THR A 104 18.96 -10.30 5.85
CA THR A 104 20.08 -11.22 5.60
C THR A 104 21.24 -10.50 4.91
N SER A 105 22.24 -10.07 5.69
CA SER A 105 23.60 -9.91 5.15
C SER A 105 24.35 -11.24 5.30
N ARG A 106 25.36 -11.50 4.47
CA ARG A 106 26.06 -12.80 4.37
C ARG A 106 26.59 -13.34 5.72
N ASP A 107 26.80 -12.49 6.73
CA ASP A 107 27.44 -12.88 7.99
C ASP A 107 26.66 -12.49 9.28
N SER A 108 25.48 -11.87 9.19
CA SER A 108 24.63 -11.61 10.38
C SER A 108 23.15 -11.43 10.03
N LYS A 109 22.24 -12.10 10.75
CA LYS A 109 20.79 -11.85 10.66
C LYS A 109 20.43 -10.73 11.64
N GLN A 110 20.01 -9.58 11.11
CA GLN A 110 19.46 -8.49 11.92
C GLN A 110 17.95 -8.54 11.92
N TYR A 111 17.35 -8.27 13.07
CA TYR A 111 15.92 -8.45 13.32
C TYR A 111 15.29 -7.16 13.82
N THR A 112 14.22 -6.69 13.16
CA THR A 112 13.42 -5.54 13.63
C THR A 112 12.02 -6.00 13.99
N LYS A 113 11.52 -5.61 15.16
CA LYS A 113 10.15 -5.92 15.58
C LYS A 113 9.17 -4.93 14.94
N ILE A 114 8.13 -5.46 14.31
CA ILE A 114 7.05 -4.66 13.74
C ILE A 114 5.69 -5.18 14.16
N SER A 115 4.71 -4.28 14.26
CA SER A 115 3.33 -4.67 14.53
C SER A 115 2.67 -5.29 13.30
N ARG A 116 1.57 -6.05 13.50
CA ARG A 116 0.74 -6.54 12.38
C ARG A 116 0.17 -5.40 11.54
N ALA A 117 -0.20 -4.29 12.17
CA ALA A 117 -0.69 -3.10 11.46
C ALA A 117 0.40 -2.51 10.56
N THR A 118 1.64 -2.45 11.04
CA THR A 118 2.81 -2.04 10.25
C THR A 118 3.03 -2.98 9.08
N LEU A 119 2.98 -4.31 9.28
CA LEU A 119 3.14 -5.28 8.19
C LEU A 119 2.07 -5.11 7.11
N MET A 120 0.80 -5.01 7.51
CA MET A 120 -0.31 -4.78 6.56
C MET A 120 -0.18 -3.43 5.84
N THR A 121 0.34 -2.41 6.53
CA THR A 121 0.61 -1.09 5.94
C THR A 121 1.71 -1.18 4.88
N LEU A 122 2.81 -1.90 5.18
CA LEU A 122 3.87 -2.14 4.20
C LEU A 122 3.37 -2.94 2.99
N PHE A 123 2.49 -3.92 3.20
CA PHE A 123 1.86 -4.65 2.09
C PHE A 123 0.99 -3.73 1.23
N ALA A 124 0.19 -2.84 1.85
CA ALA A 124 -0.64 -1.90 1.11
C ALA A 124 0.20 -0.88 0.32
N ILE A 125 1.21 -0.28 0.95
CA ILE A 125 2.11 0.71 0.35
C ILE A 125 2.88 0.12 -0.84
N THR A 126 3.37 -1.12 -0.69
CA THR A 126 4.16 -1.79 -1.74
C THR A 126 3.30 -2.52 -2.77
N ASN A 127 1.96 -2.51 -2.60
CA ASN A 127 1.00 -3.25 -3.42
C ASN A 127 1.37 -4.75 -3.47
N ALA A 128 1.58 -5.35 -2.30
CA ALA A 128 1.90 -6.75 -2.15
C ALA A 128 0.68 -7.62 -2.48
N ARG A 129 0.92 -8.77 -3.12
CA ARG A 129 -0.13 -9.62 -3.68
C ARG A 129 0.15 -11.09 -3.40
N PRO A 130 -0.81 -11.89 -2.93
CA PRO A 130 -0.56 -13.28 -2.63
C PRO A 130 -0.28 -14.07 -3.92
N ILE A 131 0.84 -14.81 -3.97
CA ILE A 131 1.09 -15.81 -5.02
C ILE A 131 1.17 -17.24 -4.48
N PHE A 132 1.53 -17.36 -3.20
CA PHE A 132 1.74 -18.65 -2.57
C PHE A 132 1.38 -18.54 -1.09
N LYS A 133 0.65 -19.54 -0.60
CA LYS A 133 0.33 -19.71 0.82
C LYS A 133 0.30 -21.21 1.10
N TYR A 134 1.05 -21.64 2.09
CA TYR A 134 1.15 -23.03 2.50
C TYR A 134 1.16 -23.12 4.01
N SER A 135 0.34 -24.00 4.57
CA SER A 135 0.29 -24.27 6.00
C SER A 135 0.29 -25.78 6.22
N SER A 136 1.20 -26.29 7.03
CA SER A 136 1.29 -27.71 7.36
C SER A 136 1.85 -27.93 8.77
N ALA A 137 2.14 -29.19 9.10
CA ALA A 137 2.79 -29.56 10.36
C ALA A 137 4.21 -28.97 10.53
N SER A 138 4.80 -28.34 9.50
CA SER A 138 6.06 -27.60 9.63
C SER A 138 5.90 -26.09 9.84
N GLY A 139 4.65 -25.60 9.83
CA GLY A 139 4.31 -24.19 10.03
C GLY A 139 3.67 -23.55 8.82
N HIS A 140 3.66 -22.21 8.81
CA HIS A 140 3.07 -21.38 7.76
C HIS A 140 4.16 -20.74 6.88
N ARG A 141 3.93 -20.69 5.57
CA ARG A 141 4.77 -19.97 4.60
C ARG A 141 3.91 -19.28 3.58
N ALA A 142 4.24 -18.04 3.25
CA ALA A 142 3.54 -17.30 2.21
C ALA A 142 4.48 -16.34 1.49
N SER A 143 4.20 -16.07 0.21
CA SER A 143 4.98 -15.15 -0.60
C SER A 143 4.05 -14.13 -1.28
N TYR A 144 4.48 -12.87 -1.26
CA TYR A 144 3.76 -11.74 -1.82
C TYR A 144 4.69 -10.86 -2.66
N PRO A 145 4.74 -11.03 -4.00
CA PRO A 145 5.35 -10.04 -4.87
C PRO A 145 4.66 -8.70 -4.68
N SER A 146 5.48 -7.66 -4.77
CA SER A 146 5.14 -6.27 -4.57
C SER A 146 5.99 -5.45 -5.53
N TYR A 147 5.73 -4.15 -5.61
CA TYR A 147 6.49 -3.26 -6.48
C TYR A 147 8.00 -3.24 -6.17
N CYS A 148 8.38 -3.30 -4.89
CA CYS A 148 9.78 -3.21 -4.46
C CYS A 148 10.50 -4.55 -4.33
N GLY A 149 9.80 -5.68 -4.49
CA GLY A 149 10.38 -7.01 -4.28
C GLY A 149 9.36 -8.06 -3.92
N ILE A 150 9.82 -9.16 -3.35
CA ILE A 150 8.99 -10.27 -2.89
C ILE A 150 9.04 -10.33 -1.37
N TRP A 151 7.88 -10.11 -0.75
CA TRP A 151 7.70 -10.38 0.67
C TRP A 151 7.56 -11.88 0.90
N ASN A 152 8.27 -12.42 1.88
CA ASN A 152 8.06 -13.78 2.36
C ASN A 152 7.69 -13.73 3.84
N ILE A 153 6.65 -14.47 4.21
CA ILE A 153 6.27 -14.74 5.58
C ILE A 153 6.62 -16.19 5.85
N GLU A 154 7.41 -16.45 6.87
CA GLU A 154 7.68 -17.79 7.39
C GLU A 154 7.31 -17.81 8.85
N TRP A 155 6.56 -18.82 9.27
CA TRP A 155 6.22 -19.02 10.68
C TRP A 155 6.30 -20.51 10.99
N PRO A 156 7.52 -21.01 11.31
CA PRO A 156 7.72 -22.39 11.71
C PRO A 156 7.05 -22.66 13.07
N ILE A 157 6.59 -23.89 13.28
CA ILE A 157 5.99 -24.27 14.57
C ILE A 157 7.01 -24.10 15.71
N GLY A 158 6.59 -23.46 16.79
CA GLY A 158 7.42 -23.22 17.97
C GLY A 158 8.51 -22.15 17.76
N GLN A 159 8.46 -21.41 16.65
CA GLN A 159 9.38 -20.32 16.35
C GLN A 159 8.60 -19.01 16.10
N PRO A 160 9.26 -17.85 16.24
CA PRO A 160 8.64 -16.59 15.86
C PRO A 160 8.33 -16.53 14.36
N ALA A 161 7.25 -15.82 14.01
CA ALA A 161 7.00 -15.47 12.62
C ALA A 161 8.09 -14.51 12.10
N THR A 162 8.55 -14.71 10.89
CA THR A 162 9.53 -13.85 10.22
C THR A 162 8.93 -13.33 8.93
N ALA A 163 9.09 -12.03 8.70
CA ALA A 163 8.82 -11.41 7.41
C ALA A 163 10.16 -11.03 6.77
N THR A 164 10.31 -11.22 5.48
CA THR A 164 11.49 -10.79 4.73
C THR A 164 11.06 -10.14 3.42
N LEU A 165 11.76 -9.10 2.98
CA LEU A 165 11.58 -8.53 1.65
C LEU A 165 12.87 -8.79 0.86
N SER A 166 12.77 -9.58 -0.19
CA SER A 166 13.84 -9.79 -1.15
C SER A 166 13.65 -8.85 -2.33
N PRO A 167 14.65 -8.08 -2.78
CA PRO A 167 14.53 -7.28 -3.99
C PRO A 167 14.29 -8.19 -5.19
N HIS A 168 13.72 -7.65 -6.27
CA HIS A 168 13.61 -8.38 -7.52
C HIS A 168 15.01 -8.57 -8.13
N ASP A 169 15.44 -9.83 -8.29
CA ASP A 169 16.75 -10.15 -8.86
C ASP A 169 16.89 -9.69 -10.34
N SER A 170 15.77 -9.42 -11.02
CA SER A 170 15.70 -8.98 -12.42
C SER A 170 15.79 -7.47 -12.63
N HIS A 171 15.74 -6.65 -11.57
CA HIS A 171 15.75 -5.19 -11.70
C HIS A 171 17.12 -4.62 -11.33
N THR A 172 17.81 -4.06 -12.33
CA THR A 172 19.11 -3.39 -12.18
C THR A 172 19.06 -2.02 -12.85
N VAL A 173 19.92 -1.10 -12.41
CA VAL A 173 19.97 0.30 -12.92
C VAL A 173 20.07 0.37 -14.45
N GLY A 174 20.72 -0.61 -15.11
CA GLY A 174 20.88 -0.64 -16.56
C GLY A 174 19.81 -1.42 -17.34
N LEU A 175 18.91 -2.14 -16.66
CA LEU A 175 17.88 -2.98 -17.30
C LEU A 175 16.46 -2.50 -16.99
N ASP A 176 16.29 -1.66 -15.98
CA ASP A 176 14.99 -1.14 -15.58
C ASP A 176 14.59 0.03 -16.47
N VAL A 177 13.44 -0.09 -17.14
CA VAL A 177 12.92 0.94 -18.05
C VAL A 177 12.04 1.97 -17.34
N TYR A 178 11.70 1.71 -16.08
CA TYR A 178 10.79 2.52 -15.29
C TYR A 178 11.55 3.44 -14.32
N PRO A 179 10.95 4.56 -13.89
CA PRO A 179 11.56 5.44 -12.91
C PRO A 179 11.92 4.69 -11.62
N PRO A 180 13.07 5.00 -11.00
CA PRO A 180 13.64 4.23 -9.91
C PRO A 180 12.85 4.35 -8.61
N THR A 181 12.14 5.46 -8.42
CA THR A 181 11.30 5.75 -7.26
C THR A 181 9.90 6.17 -7.68
N LEU A 182 8.95 6.05 -6.76
CA LEU A 182 7.62 6.66 -6.87
C LEU A 182 7.11 7.06 -5.50
N LYS A 183 6.32 8.14 -5.45
CA LYS A 183 5.67 8.63 -4.24
C LYS A 183 4.37 7.86 -3.99
N VAL A 184 4.11 7.49 -2.75
CA VAL A 184 2.87 6.82 -2.31
C VAL A 184 2.30 7.49 -1.08
N ARG A 185 0.96 7.61 -1.07
CA ARG A 185 0.16 8.11 0.05
C ARG A 185 -0.23 6.96 0.97
N VAL A 186 0.37 6.93 2.16
CA VAL A 186 0.14 5.87 3.16
C VAL A 186 -1.32 5.86 3.59
N ASP A 187 -1.88 7.03 3.83
CA ASP A 187 -3.27 7.16 4.26
C ASP A 187 -4.26 6.61 3.25
N LYS A 188 -4.04 6.93 1.97
CA LYS A 188 -4.88 6.45 0.87
C LYS A 188 -4.73 4.96 0.63
N CYS A 189 -3.52 4.39 0.73
CA CYS A 189 -3.33 2.94 0.69
C CYS A 189 -4.19 2.21 1.74
N ILE A 190 -4.22 2.72 2.97
CA ILE A 190 -5.00 2.09 4.04
C ILE A 190 -6.50 2.32 3.87
N GLU A 191 -6.92 3.51 3.47
CA GLU A 191 -8.33 3.78 3.13
C GLU A 191 -8.82 2.79 2.07
N MET A 192 -8.08 2.62 0.96
CA MET A 192 -8.43 1.71 -0.12
C MET A 192 -8.43 0.23 0.32
N LEU A 193 -7.48 -0.18 1.16
CA LEU A 193 -7.44 -1.54 1.74
C LEU A 193 -8.60 -1.80 2.70
N ALA A 194 -8.97 -0.80 3.51
CA ALA A 194 -10.13 -0.85 4.40
C ALA A 194 -11.46 -0.70 3.64
N GLY A 195 -11.44 -0.34 2.37
CA GLY A 195 -12.67 -0.10 1.60
C GLY A 195 -13.36 1.19 2.00
N VAL A 196 -12.59 2.23 2.35
CA VAL A 196 -13.06 3.56 2.71
C VAL A 196 -12.70 4.52 1.59
N ILE A 197 -13.65 5.38 1.18
CA ILE A 197 -13.41 6.51 0.29
C ILE A 197 -13.74 7.79 1.03
N SER A 198 -12.82 8.74 0.99
CA SER A 198 -12.92 10.04 1.64
C SER A 198 -13.25 11.12 0.60
N PHE A 199 -14.33 11.86 0.80
CA PHE A 199 -14.76 12.97 -0.07
C PHE A 199 -14.91 14.27 0.73
N GLY A 200 -13.77 14.91 1.01
CA GLY A 200 -13.69 16.09 1.86
C GLY A 200 -13.91 15.74 3.33
N THR A 201 -14.92 16.32 3.95
CA THR A 201 -15.24 16.12 5.39
C THR A 201 -16.04 14.85 5.67
N SER A 202 -16.42 14.09 4.64
CA SER A 202 -17.23 12.88 4.79
C SER A 202 -16.50 11.67 4.23
N LYS A 203 -16.77 10.49 4.81
CA LYS A 203 -16.15 9.22 4.43
C LYS A 203 -17.23 8.16 4.32
N VAL A 204 -17.12 7.28 3.33
CA VAL A 204 -17.99 6.11 3.20
C VAL A 204 -17.17 4.84 3.14
N ALA A 205 -17.59 3.85 3.92
CA ALA A 205 -17.08 2.50 3.88
C ALA A 205 -17.96 1.61 2.99
N PHE A 206 -17.32 0.72 2.26
CA PHE A 206 -17.96 -0.29 1.45
C PHE A 206 -18.09 -1.61 2.22
N PRO A 207 -19.12 -2.41 1.93
CA PRO A 207 -19.28 -3.73 2.52
C PRO A 207 -18.22 -4.68 1.95
N GLY A 208 -18.08 -5.86 2.54
CA GLY A 208 -17.34 -6.96 1.91
C GLY A 208 -18.07 -7.53 0.69
N ARG A 209 -17.40 -8.45 -0.02
CA ARG A 209 -17.98 -9.18 -1.16
C ARG A 209 -19.29 -9.87 -0.76
N ALA A 210 -20.27 -9.86 -1.66
CA ALA A 210 -21.55 -10.53 -1.46
C ALA A 210 -21.35 -12.02 -1.12
N LYS A 211 -22.11 -12.55 -0.18
CA LYS A 211 -21.92 -13.92 0.31
C LYS A 211 -22.43 -15.00 -0.65
N ASP A 212 -23.44 -14.66 -1.45
CA ASP A 212 -24.16 -15.54 -2.36
C ASP A 212 -24.78 -14.71 -3.49
N ALA A 213 -25.57 -15.33 -4.39
CA ALA A 213 -26.13 -14.67 -5.57
C ALA A 213 -27.20 -13.59 -5.28
N GLY A 214 -27.63 -13.43 -4.03
CA GLY A 214 -28.62 -12.42 -3.65
C GLY A 214 -30.07 -12.85 -3.85
N PRO A 215 -31.00 -11.91 -4.12
CA PRO A 215 -30.76 -10.51 -4.47
C PRO A 215 -30.36 -9.61 -3.28
N PHE A 216 -29.58 -8.56 -3.57
CA PHE A 216 -29.20 -7.55 -2.58
C PHE A 216 -29.65 -6.15 -3.01
N ARG A 217 -30.01 -5.32 -2.04
CA ARG A 217 -30.16 -3.87 -2.18
C ARG A 217 -28.99 -3.18 -1.47
N LEU A 218 -28.37 -2.21 -2.12
CA LEU A 218 -27.40 -1.33 -1.49
C LEU A 218 -28.12 -0.32 -0.61
N GLU A 219 -27.69 -0.18 0.65
CA GLU A 219 -28.28 0.75 1.61
C GLU A 219 -27.19 1.63 2.22
N PHE A 220 -27.34 2.94 2.09
CA PHE A 220 -26.48 3.91 2.75
C PHE A 220 -26.95 4.19 4.19
N ARG A 221 -26.02 4.16 5.14
CA ARG A 221 -26.26 4.39 6.56
C ARG A 221 -25.29 5.42 7.09
N LYS A 222 -25.83 6.52 7.64
CA LYS A 222 -25.00 7.53 8.32
C LYS A 222 -24.42 6.95 9.62
N LEU A 223 -23.15 7.28 9.91
CA LEU A 223 -22.44 6.86 11.13
C LEU A 223 -22.41 5.32 11.31
N GLY A 224 -22.26 4.59 10.20
CA GLY A 224 -22.58 3.17 10.11
C GLY A 224 -21.42 2.18 10.24
N PHE A 225 -20.16 2.60 10.41
CA PHE A 225 -19.02 1.68 10.44
C PHE A 225 -18.92 0.64 11.59
N PRO A 226 -19.65 0.74 12.72
CA PRO A 226 -19.60 -0.31 13.76
C PRO A 226 -20.00 -1.72 13.28
N GLY A 227 -20.80 -1.85 12.22
CA GLY A 227 -21.33 -3.11 11.70
C GLY A 227 -20.45 -3.86 10.69
N SER A 228 -19.36 -3.26 10.20
CA SER A 228 -18.44 -3.89 9.22
C SER A 228 -17.25 -4.53 9.95
N HIS A 229 -17.38 -5.78 10.39
CA HIS A 229 -16.46 -6.38 11.36
C HIS A 229 -14.99 -6.50 10.88
N GLY A 230 -14.73 -6.72 9.58
CA GLY A 230 -13.37 -7.04 9.12
C GLY A 230 -12.50 -5.82 8.85
N ALA A 231 -12.91 -4.96 7.90
CA ALA A 231 -12.16 -3.76 7.53
C ALA A 231 -12.03 -2.73 8.66
N ARG A 232 -12.98 -2.74 9.60
CA ARG A 232 -12.98 -1.86 10.77
C ARG A 232 -11.76 -2.02 11.65
N HIS A 233 -11.32 -3.26 11.91
CA HIS A 233 -10.22 -3.51 12.83
C HIS A 233 -8.94 -2.88 12.31
N LEU A 234 -8.61 -3.14 11.03
CA LEU A 234 -7.41 -2.57 10.42
C LEU A 234 -7.46 -1.04 10.41
N TYR A 235 -8.57 -0.45 9.96
CA TYR A 235 -8.73 1.00 9.91
C TYR A 235 -8.59 1.65 11.30
N ASN A 236 -9.18 1.05 12.33
CA ASN A 236 -9.11 1.58 13.70
C ASN A 236 -7.73 1.38 14.34
N MET A 237 -7.05 0.26 14.08
CA MET A 237 -5.71 -0.01 14.61
C MET A 237 -4.66 0.94 14.06
N VAL A 238 -4.80 1.35 12.80
CA VAL A 238 -3.99 2.41 12.27
C VAL A 238 -4.52 3.79 12.70
N GLY A 239 -5.39 3.93 13.70
CA GLY A 239 -5.81 5.26 14.18
C GLY A 239 -6.91 5.96 13.37
N GLY A 240 -7.52 5.28 12.40
CA GLY A 240 -8.73 5.76 11.72
C GLY A 240 -9.94 5.82 12.66
N LYS A 241 -10.78 6.85 12.53
CA LYS A 241 -11.92 7.10 13.42
C LYS A 241 -13.21 6.50 12.87
N VAL A 242 -13.60 5.35 13.39
CA VAL A 242 -14.74 4.56 12.94
C VAL A 242 -16.09 5.28 12.98
N PHE A 243 -16.30 6.18 13.94
CA PHE A 243 -17.57 6.88 14.13
C PHE A 243 -17.77 8.05 13.15
N GLU A 244 -16.73 8.44 12.40
CA GLU A 244 -16.80 9.50 11.38
C GLU A 244 -17.08 8.96 9.97
N VAL A 245 -17.34 7.64 9.86
CA VAL A 245 -17.44 6.93 8.58
C VAL A 245 -18.87 6.40 8.39
N ASP A 246 -19.51 6.86 7.32
CA ASP A 246 -20.78 6.34 6.83
C ASP A 246 -20.58 4.95 6.19
N LEU A 247 -21.64 4.17 6.02
CA LEU A 247 -21.51 2.78 5.55
C LEU A 247 -22.51 2.47 4.44
N PHE A 248 -22.00 1.83 3.38
CA PHE A 248 -22.81 1.01 2.50
C PHE A 248 -22.99 -0.40 3.07
N ALA A 249 -24.23 -0.87 3.12
CA ALA A 249 -24.57 -2.23 3.51
C ALA A 249 -25.22 -2.99 2.35
N LEU A 250 -24.85 -4.25 2.18
CA LEU A 250 -25.61 -5.19 1.34
C LEU A 250 -26.74 -5.78 2.17
N LYS A 251 -27.98 -5.40 1.87
CA LYS A 251 -29.18 -5.93 2.52
C LYS A 251 -29.86 -6.92 1.60
N ARG A 252 -30.11 -8.15 2.07
CA ARG A 252 -30.95 -9.10 1.32
C ARG A 252 -32.31 -8.47 1.06
N THR A 253 -32.85 -8.71 -0.12
CA THR A 253 -34.11 -8.11 -0.53
C THR A 253 -34.90 -9.06 -1.40
N ASP A 254 -36.23 -8.97 -1.28
CA ASP A 254 -37.18 -9.68 -2.14
C ASP A 254 -37.59 -8.83 -3.36
N LEU A 255 -36.88 -7.71 -3.59
CA LEU A 255 -37.13 -6.87 -4.76
C LEU A 255 -36.90 -7.68 -6.04
N GLY A 256 -37.99 -7.90 -6.76
CA GLY A 256 -37.96 -8.43 -8.11
C GLY A 256 -37.53 -7.35 -9.13
N PRO A 257 -37.31 -7.75 -10.40
CA PRO A 257 -36.89 -6.88 -11.51
C PRO A 257 -37.88 -5.75 -11.88
N GLN A 258 -38.95 -5.54 -11.11
CA GLN A 258 -40.00 -4.56 -11.39
C GLN A 258 -39.97 -3.31 -10.49
N ASN A 259 -39.02 -3.19 -9.55
CA ASN A 259 -38.89 -1.96 -8.77
C ASN A 259 -38.19 -0.87 -9.61
N GLN A 260 -39.00 -0.03 -10.27
CA GLN A 260 -38.56 0.96 -11.25
C GLN A 260 -37.59 2.02 -10.69
N ASP A 261 -37.51 2.18 -9.37
CA ASP A 261 -36.68 3.21 -8.74
C ASP A 261 -35.23 2.78 -8.51
N CYS A 262 -34.90 1.49 -8.70
CA CYS A 262 -33.55 0.96 -8.46
C CYS A 262 -32.89 0.51 -9.78
N ARG A 263 -31.58 0.74 -9.89
CA ARG A 263 -30.77 0.21 -10.99
C ARG A 263 -30.17 -1.15 -10.61
N GLU A 264 -30.26 -2.12 -11.51
CA GLU A 264 -29.70 -3.46 -11.33
C GLU A 264 -28.26 -3.51 -11.87
N PHE A 265 -27.37 -4.06 -11.05
CA PHE A 265 -25.98 -4.32 -11.38
C PHE A 265 -25.63 -5.78 -11.05
N SER A 266 -24.65 -6.33 -11.75
CA SER A 266 -24.07 -7.64 -11.44
C SER A 266 -22.73 -7.45 -10.76
N ILE A 267 -22.60 -7.94 -9.52
CA ILE A 267 -21.35 -7.90 -8.73
C ILE A 267 -20.84 -9.31 -8.48
N ARG A 268 -19.55 -9.48 -8.19
CA ARG A 268 -19.03 -10.80 -7.79
C ARG A 268 -19.56 -11.21 -6.41
N CYS A 269 -19.66 -12.51 -6.18
CA CYS A 269 -19.99 -13.06 -4.87
C CYS A 269 -19.08 -14.24 -4.48
N LEU A 270 -19.21 -14.72 -3.25
CA LEU A 270 -18.40 -15.81 -2.69
C LEU A 270 -18.94 -17.21 -3.03
N ASP A 271 -20.14 -17.33 -3.60
CA ASP A 271 -20.68 -18.63 -4.02
C ASP A 271 -19.93 -19.14 -5.27
N PRO A 272 -19.19 -20.27 -5.16
CA PRO A 272 -18.45 -20.81 -6.29
C PRO A 272 -19.35 -21.35 -7.41
N ASN A 273 -20.60 -21.70 -7.11
CA ASN A 273 -21.57 -22.20 -8.10
C ASN A 273 -22.29 -21.06 -8.82
N HIS A 274 -22.44 -19.91 -8.15
CA HIS A 274 -23.04 -18.70 -8.72
C HIS A 274 -22.11 -17.51 -8.48
N PRO A 275 -21.10 -17.29 -9.34
CA PRO A 275 -20.03 -16.34 -9.05
C PRO A 275 -20.47 -14.86 -9.06
N THR A 276 -21.75 -14.60 -9.36
CA THR A 276 -22.32 -13.26 -9.47
C THR A 276 -23.58 -13.12 -8.63
N ALA A 277 -23.77 -11.93 -8.07
CA ALA A 277 -24.95 -11.53 -7.33
C ALA A 277 -25.62 -10.32 -7.97
N LYS A 278 -26.95 -10.28 -7.85
CA LYS A 278 -27.74 -9.13 -8.28
C LYS A 278 -27.74 -8.05 -7.21
N LEU A 279 -27.36 -6.84 -7.59
CA LEU A 279 -27.33 -5.66 -6.74
C LEU A 279 -28.30 -4.60 -7.27
N PHE A 280 -29.27 -4.23 -6.45
CA PHE A 280 -30.18 -3.11 -6.70
C PHE A 280 -29.67 -1.85 -5.98
N VAL A 281 -29.45 -0.77 -6.74
CA VAL A 281 -28.94 0.50 -6.22
C VAL A 281 -30.03 1.57 -6.36
N PRO A 282 -30.55 2.11 -5.24
CA PRO A 282 -31.51 3.22 -5.26
C PRO A 282 -30.85 4.57 -5.63
N PRO A 283 -31.63 5.63 -5.91
CA PRO A 283 -31.09 6.88 -6.46
C PRO A 283 -30.12 7.62 -5.52
N ILE A 284 -30.35 7.55 -4.20
CA ILE A 284 -29.46 8.20 -3.22
C ILE A 284 -28.09 7.52 -3.21
N GLU A 285 -28.07 6.19 -3.09
CA GLU A 285 -26.86 5.38 -3.14
C GLU A 285 -26.15 5.52 -4.49
N PHE A 286 -26.89 5.60 -5.59
CA PHE A 286 -26.37 5.81 -6.93
C PHE A 286 -25.55 7.11 -7.02
N ASN A 287 -26.07 8.21 -6.48
CA ASN A 287 -25.36 9.49 -6.43
C ASN A 287 -24.11 9.43 -5.54
N ILE A 288 -24.16 8.70 -4.44
CA ILE A 288 -23.01 8.52 -3.54
C ILE A 288 -21.93 7.66 -4.21
N LEU A 289 -22.30 6.64 -4.98
CA LEU A 289 -21.35 5.84 -5.77
C LEU A 289 -20.65 6.66 -6.84
N ALA A 290 -21.39 7.51 -7.57
CA ALA A 290 -20.80 8.43 -8.54
C ALA A 290 -19.80 9.39 -7.85
N LYS A 291 -20.20 9.99 -6.73
CA LYS A 291 -19.32 10.84 -5.92
C LYS A 291 -18.09 10.08 -5.41
N ALA A 292 -18.23 8.81 -5.03
CA ALA A 292 -17.13 7.99 -4.57
C ALA A 292 -16.11 7.71 -5.70
N LEU A 293 -16.57 7.47 -6.93
CA LEU A 293 -15.67 7.35 -8.09
C LEU A 293 -14.92 8.65 -8.38
N ASP A 294 -15.60 9.80 -8.28
CA ASP A 294 -14.98 11.11 -8.45
C ASP A 294 -13.88 11.41 -7.41
N HIS A 295 -13.95 10.78 -6.24
CA HIS A 295 -12.98 10.95 -5.15
C HIS A 295 -12.06 9.74 -4.96
N LEU A 296 -11.96 8.85 -5.95
CA LEU A 296 -10.92 7.82 -5.93
C LEU A 296 -9.54 8.50 -5.81
N PRO A 297 -8.68 8.07 -4.89
CA PRO A 297 -7.36 8.66 -4.75
C PRO A 297 -6.51 8.42 -6.00
N TRP A 298 -5.70 9.40 -6.37
CA TRP A 298 -4.70 9.23 -7.41
C TRP A 298 -3.58 8.30 -6.93
N SER A 299 -3.08 7.44 -7.82
CA SER A 299 -1.92 6.60 -7.52
C SER A 299 -1.25 6.10 -8.79
N SER A 300 0.07 6.10 -8.78
CA SER A 300 0.91 5.53 -9.84
C SER A 300 1.01 4.00 -9.76
N LEU A 301 0.53 3.38 -8.67
CA LEU A 301 0.43 1.93 -8.54
C LEU A 301 -1.02 1.49 -8.40
N SER A 302 -1.29 0.23 -8.77
CA SER A 302 -2.56 -0.38 -8.41
C SER A 302 -2.69 -0.48 -6.88
N TRP A 303 -3.92 -0.49 -6.40
CA TRP A 303 -4.24 -0.60 -4.99
C TRP A 303 -4.33 -2.06 -4.52
N SER A 304 -4.06 -2.26 -3.24
CA SER A 304 -4.54 -3.40 -2.47
C SER A 304 -5.95 -3.08 -1.96
N LEU A 305 -6.98 -3.69 -2.54
CA LEU A 305 -8.37 -3.27 -2.35
C LEU A 305 -9.17 -4.19 -1.44
N ASN A 306 -10.10 -3.56 -0.71
CA ASN A 306 -11.28 -4.25 -0.18
C ASN A 306 -12.10 -4.85 -1.35
N ARG A 307 -12.45 -6.13 -1.21
CA ARG A 307 -13.15 -6.90 -2.25
C ARG A 307 -14.50 -6.29 -2.65
N GLY A 308 -15.33 -5.92 -1.68
CA GLY A 308 -16.67 -5.40 -1.98
C GLY A 308 -16.65 -3.98 -2.51
N LEU A 309 -15.70 -3.13 -2.08
CA LEU A 309 -15.45 -1.83 -2.72
C LEU A 309 -15.16 -2.03 -4.21
N ARG A 310 -14.20 -2.91 -4.52
CA ARG A 310 -13.80 -3.21 -5.89
C ARG A 310 -14.98 -3.72 -6.71
N ASP A 311 -15.70 -4.72 -6.23
CA ASP A 311 -16.79 -5.35 -6.97
C ASP A 311 -17.93 -4.36 -7.27
N ILE A 312 -18.31 -3.53 -6.30
CA ILE A 312 -19.41 -2.57 -6.45
C ILE A 312 -19.03 -1.43 -7.39
N LEU A 313 -17.85 -0.83 -7.21
CA LEU A 313 -17.43 0.31 -8.03
C LEU A 313 -17.15 -0.09 -9.47
N LEU A 314 -16.56 -1.28 -9.70
CA LEU A 314 -16.39 -1.81 -11.05
C LEU A 314 -17.74 -2.03 -11.73
N ALA A 315 -18.66 -2.74 -11.09
CA ALA A 315 -19.99 -2.96 -11.66
C ALA A 315 -20.70 -1.63 -11.99
N PHE A 316 -20.51 -0.61 -11.16
CA PHE A 316 -21.09 0.72 -11.35
C PHE A 316 -20.50 1.49 -12.54
N GLY A 317 -19.17 1.52 -12.68
CA GLY A 317 -18.49 2.38 -13.66
C GLY A 317 -18.11 1.72 -14.98
N SER A 318 -18.09 0.38 -15.08
CA SER A 318 -17.54 -0.32 -16.26
C SER A 318 -18.25 0.04 -17.56
N SER A 319 -19.58 0.21 -17.57
CA SER A 319 -20.31 0.56 -18.80
C SER A 319 -19.90 1.92 -19.38
N VAL A 320 -19.60 2.89 -18.51
CA VAL A 320 -19.10 4.21 -18.90
C VAL A 320 -17.64 4.11 -19.34
N MET A 321 -16.81 3.39 -18.58
CA MET A 321 -15.41 3.16 -18.94
C MET A 321 -15.28 2.50 -20.32
N ASP A 322 -16.11 1.50 -20.63
CA ASP A 322 -16.04 0.75 -21.89
C ASP A 322 -16.36 1.62 -23.11
N VAL A 323 -17.27 2.59 -22.98
CA VAL A 323 -17.54 3.58 -24.03
C VAL A 323 -16.36 4.55 -24.21
N ALA A 324 -15.75 4.97 -23.10
CA ALA A 324 -14.62 5.91 -23.09
C ALA A 324 -13.28 5.28 -23.52
N ARG A 325 -13.14 3.97 -23.35
CA ARG A 325 -11.87 3.21 -23.44
C ARG A 325 -11.09 3.47 -24.73
N PRO A 326 -11.68 3.44 -25.95
CA PRO A 326 -10.92 3.68 -27.18
C PRO A 326 -10.35 5.09 -27.27
N HIS A 327 -11.13 6.09 -26.85
CA HIS A 327 -10.70 7.48 -26.88
C HIS A 327 -9.60 7.75 -25.85
N LEU A 328 -9.75 7.24 -24.62
CA LEU A 328 -8.69 7.35 -23.60
C LEU A 328 -7.39 6.69 -24.06
N ALA A 329 -7.46 5.48 -24.62
CA ALA A 329 -6.29 4.78 -25.15
C ALA A 329 -5.55 5.61 -26.21
N GLN A 330 -6.31 6.23 -27.13
CA GLN A 330 -5.75 7.07 -28.18
C GLN A 330 -5.15 8.38 -27.64
N ILE A 331 -5.80 9.03 -26.66
CA ILE A 331 -5.30 10.24 -26.01
C ILE A 331 -3.94 9.95 -25.35
N LEU A 332 -3.86 8.90 -24.53
CA LEU A 332 -2.62 8.57 -23.81
C LEU A 332 -1.50 8.14 -24.75
N LYS A 333 -1.82 7.35 -25.78
CA LYS A 333 -0.84 6.99 -26.82
C LYS A 333 -0.30 8.22 -27.54
N SER A 334 -1.17 9.12 -27.97
CA SER A 334 -0.78 10.35 -28.67
C SER A 334 0.05 11.26 -27.76
N THR A 335 -0.29 11.33 -26.48
CA THR A 335 0.45 12.12 -25.48
C THR A 335 1.90 11.66 -25.35
N ILE A 336 2.14 10.35 -25.22
CA ILE A 336 3.51 9.81 -25.13
C ILE A 336 4.31 10.13 -26.40
N VAL A 337 3.69 9.99 -27.57
CA VAL A 337 4.33 10.27 -28.87
C VAL A 337 4.65 11.76 -29.03
N GLN A 338 3.78 12.66 -28.56
CA GLN A 338 3.94 14.11 -28.71
C GLN A 338 4.86 14.73 -27.65
N HIS A 339 4.93 14.14 -26.46
CA HIS A 339 5.66 14.68 -25.32
C HIS A 339 6.65 13.68 -24.68
N PRO A 340 7.48 12.96 -25.47
CA PRO A 340 8.39 11.95 -24.93
C PRO A 340 9.41 12.54 -23.94
N GLU A 341 9.87 13.78 -24.18
CA GLU A 341 10.87 14.44 -23.33
C GLU A 341 10.40 14.63 -21.87
N GLN A 342 9.09 14.81 -21.66
CA GLN A 342 8.56 14.96 -20.30
C GLN A 342 8.72 13.66 -19.51
N LEU A 343 8.44 12.51 -20.13
CA LEU A 343 8.63 11.19 -19.50
C LEU A 343 10.12 10.89 -19.29
N ILE A 344 10.97 11.18 -20.28
CA ILE A 344 12.42 10.99 -20.14
C ILE A 344 12.97 11.82 -18.97
N SER A 345 12.49 13.07 -18.80
CA SER A 345 12.88 13.93 -17.68
C SER A 345 12.43 13.40 -16.30
N GLN A 346 11.37 12.59 -16.27
CA GLN A 346 10.90 11.89 -15.06
C GLN A 346 11.72 10.61 -14.75
N GLY A 347 12.73 10.29 -15.56
CA GLY A 347 13.60 9.14 -15.36
C GLY A 347 13.15 7.85 -16.05
N TRP A 348 12.22 7.93 -17.00
CA TRP A 348 11.90 6.80 -17.89
C TRP A 348 13.02 6.57 -18.90
N ASN A 349 13.26 5.31 -19.26
CA ASN A 349 14.24 4.98 -20.30
C ASN A 349 13.79 5.49 -21.68
N GLU A 350 14.71 6.13 -22.41
CA GLU A 350 14.42 6.78 -23.69
C GLU A 350 13.92 5.80 -24.77
N ASP A 351 14.60 4.66 -24.96
CA ASP A 351 14.22 3.65 -25.95
C ASP A 351 12.85 3.05 -25.64
N PHE A 352 12.53 2.90 -24.35
CA PHE A 352 11.22 2.44 -23.91
C PHE A 352 10.12 3.46 -24.23
N VAL A 353 10.33 4.74 -23.89
CA VAL A 353 9.38 5.83 -24.13
C VAL A 353 9.09 6.02 -25.61
N ARG A 354 10.14 6.05 -26.45
CA ARG A 354 10.00 6.26 -27.89
C ARG A 354 9.60 5.01 -28.67
N GLY A 355 9.79 3.83 -28.08
CA GLY A 355 9.47 2.54 -28.67
C GLY A 355 8.14 1.98 -28.18
N PRO A 356 8.14 0.99 -27.24
CA PRO A 356 6.95 0.23 -26.87
C PRO A 356 5.96 0.95 -25.95
N MET A 357 6.36 1.99 -25.19
CA MET A 357 5.51 2.61 -24.18
C MET A 357 4.15 3.14 -24.68
N PRO A 358 4.03 3.80 -25.86
CA PRO A 358 2.74 4.27 -26.38
C PRO A 358 1.73 3.14 -26.63
N ASP A 359 2.20 2.03 -27.21
CA ASP A 359 1.36 0.87 -27.50
C ASP A 359 1.01 0.09 -26.23
N LEU A 360 1.95 0.02 -25.27
CA LEU A 360 1.69 -0.56 -23.94
C LEU A 360 0.62 0.22 -23.17
N ALA A 361 0.67 1.55 -23.19
CA ALA A 361 -0.35 2.39 -22.57
C ALA A 361 -1.74 2.15 -23.18
N ALA A 362 -1.84 2.21 -24.52
CA ALA A 362 -3.10 2.01 -25.22
C ALA A 362 -3.66 0.60 -25.01
N SER A 363 -2.84 -0.44 -25.20
CA SER A 363 -3.27 -1.83 -25.04
C SER A 363 -3.70 -2.14 -23.61
N SER A 364 -3.03 -1.58 -22.60
CA SER A 364 -3.43 -1.72 -21.20
C SER A 364 -4.81 -1.13 -20.94
N ILE A 365 -5.09 0.08 -21.44
CA ILE A 365 -6.43 0.67 -21.35
C ILE A 365 -7.47 -0.24 -22.02
N LEU A 366 -7.18 -0.74 -23.22
CA LEU A 366 -8.09 -1.56 -24.01
C LEU A 366 -8.35 -2.96 -23.43
N ALA A 367 -7.44 -3.50 -22.62
CA ALA A 367 -7.55 -4.85 -22.07
C ALA A 367 -8.70 -5.04 -21.06
N ALA A 368 -9.32 -3.95 -20.56
CA ALA A 368 -10.43 -3.97 -19.61
C ALA A 368 -10.18 -4.75 -18.29
N GLY A 369 -8.91 -5.00 -17.99
CA GLY A 369 -8.47 -5.66 -16.78
C GLY A 369 -7.05 -6.19 -16.91
N GLY A 370 -6.38 -6.31 -15.77
CA GLY A 370 -5.02 -6.81 -15.71
C GLY A 370 -4.51 -6.87 -14.27
N ASN A 371 -3.29 -7.36 -14.12
CA ASN A 371 -2.63 -7.51 -12.83
C ASN A 371 -1.16 -7.09 -12.89
N SER A 372 -0.81 -6.09 -13.71
CA SER A 372 0.56 -5.55 -13.73
C SER A 372 0.60 -4.15 -13.15
N GLY A 373 1.33 -3.96 -12.05
CA GLY A 373 1.58 -2.63 -11.49
C GLY A 373 2.40 -1.74 -12.44
N ASP A 374 3.26 -2.34 -13.25
CA ASP A 374 4.07 -1.62 -14.24
C ASP A 374 3.22 -1.01 -15.35
N MET A 375 2.19 -1.73 -15.83
CA MET A 375 1.25 -1.18 -16.81
C MET A 375 0.44 -0.03 -16.22
N VAL A 376 0.08 -0.12 -14.94
CA VAL A 376 -0.57 0.98 -14.24
C VAL A 376 0.30 2.23 -14.23
N ARG A 377 1.60 2.10 -13.95
CA ARG A 377 2.55 3.22 -13.97
C ARG A 377 2.66 3.86 -15.34
N VAL A 378 2.74 3.05 -16.41
CA VAL A 378 2.82 3.56 -17.79
C VAL A 378 1.61 4.42 -18.12
N VAL A 379 0.41 3.93 -17.82
CA VAL A 379 -0.84 4.66 -18.08
C VAL A 379 -0.93 5.93 -17.22
N VAL A 380 -0.60 5.84 -15.93
CA VAL A 380 -0.66 6.98 -15.02
C VAL A 380 0.34 8.06 -15.41
N ALA A 381 1.58 7.71 -15.76
CA ALA A 381 2.59 8.67 -16.20
C ALA A 381 2.17 9.36 -17.51
N ALA A 382 1.58 8.62 -18.46
CA ALA A 382 1.02 9.22 -19.67
C ALA A 382 -0.11 10.21 -19.35
N ALA A 383 -0.98 9.87 -18.40
CA ALA A 383 -2.05 10.75 -17.95
C ALA A 383 -1.52 12.00 -17.23
N GLU A 384 -0.47 11.87 -16.40
CA GLU A 384 0.20 13.00 -15.74
C GLU A 384 0.79 13.96 -16.78
N VAL A 385 1.44 13.45 -17.82
CA VAL A 385 1.96 14.27 -18.92
C VAL A 385 0.83 14.96 -19.70
N PHE A 386 -0.29 14.27 -19.93
CA PHE A 386 -1.46 14.87 -20.59
C PHE A 386 -2.06 16.00 -19.75
N CYS A 387 -2.16 15.78 -18.44
CA CYS A 387 -2.71 16.74 -17.49
C CYS A 387 -1.79 17.96 -17.29
N GLY A 388 -0.48 17.78 -17.47
CA GLY A 388 0.53 18.80 -17.23
C GLY A 388 0.75 19.06 -15.73
N ASN A 389 1.21 20.27 -15.40
CA ASN A 389 1.52 20.65 -14.01
C ASN A 389 0.24 20.94 -13.22
N ILE A 390 -0.39 19.89 -12.69
CA ILE A 390 -1.55 19.98 -11.81
C ILE A 390 -1.12 19.68 -10.37
N GLU A 391 -1.70 20.40 -9.42
CA GLU A 391 -1.52 20.10 -8.00
C GLU A 391 -2.06 18.70 -7.66
N GLU A 392 -1.31 17.95 -6.84
CA GLU A 392 -1.67 16.58 -6.44
C GLU A 392 -3.06 16.50 -5.77
N SER A 393 -3.49 17.56 -5.07
CA SER A 393 -4.84 17.71 -4.50
C SER A 393 -5.93 17.62 -5.57
N SER A 394 -5.73 18.28 -6.72
CA SER A 394 -6.66 18.30 -7.84
C SER A 394 -6.71 16.96 -8.58
N LEU A 395 -5.65 16.15 -8.51
CA LEU A 395 -5.70 14.78 -9.02
C LEU A 395 -6.60 13.87 -8.18
N ASN A 396 -6.93 14.23 -6.93
CA ASN A 396 -7.72 13.37 -6.04
C ASN A 396 -9.24 13.58 -6.17
N GLN A 397 -9.70 14.61 -6.88
CA GLN A 397 -11.12 14.92 -7.03
C GLN A 397 -11.46 15.26 -8.48
N THR A 398 -12.56 14.69 -9.00
CA THR A 398 -13.13 15.00 -10.31
C THR A 398 -14.62 15.30 -10.21
N HIS A 399 -15.26 15.65 -11.33
CA HIS A 399 -16.71 15.80 -11.44
C HIS A 399 -17.32 14.96 -12.57
N PHE A 400 -16.50 14.19 -13.27
CA PHE A 400 -16.88 13.34 -14.40
C PHE A 400 -18.01 12.38 -14.06
N TRP A 401 -17.86 11.59 -12.99
CA TRP A 401 -18.80 10.50 -12.70
C TRP A 401 -20.18 11.02 -12.33
N GLN A 402 -20.27 12.06 -11.51
CA GLN A 402 -21.55 12.70 -11.21
C GLN A 402 -22.23 13.23 -12.48
N LYS A 403 -21.51 13.94 -13.37
CA LYS A 403 -22.06 14.49 -14.63
C LYS A 403 -22.51 13.39 -15.61
N SER A 404 -21.68 12.37 -15.82
CA SER A 404 -21.98 11.26 -16.74
C SER A 404 -23.20 10.47 -16.26
N MET A 405 -23.32 10.30 -14.94
CA MET A 405 -24.39 9.52 -14.34
C MET A 405 -25.71 10.29 -14.25
N GLU A 406 -25.69 11.62 -14.07
CA GLU A 406 -26.86 12.49 -14.24
C GLU A 406 -27.42 12.39 -15.67
N THR A 407 -26.54 12.45 -16.68
CA THR A 407 -26.93 12.33 -18.09
C THR A 407 -27.55 10.96 -18.39
N ALA A 408 -27.01 9.90 -17.79
CA ALA A 408 -27.55 8.55 -17.88
C ALA A 408 -28.89 8.38 -17.13
N LEU A 409 -29.24 9.27 -16.19
CA LEU A 409 -30.54 9.28 -15.49
C LEU A 409 -31.62 10.00 -16.31
N THR A 410 -31.25 10.99 -17.12
CA THR A 410 -32.19 11.84 -17.88
C THR A 410 -32.38 11.43 -19.34
N GLY A 411 -31.49 10.60 -19.91
CA GLY A 411 -31.53 10.18 -21.31
C GLY A 411 -31.89 8.70 -21.51
N ASN A 412 -32.77 8.40 -22.48
CA ASN A 412 -33.07 7.04 -22.96
C ASN A 412 -31.94 6.42 -23.82
N GLY A 413 -30.70 6.90 -23.70
CA GLY A 413 -29.58 6.49 -24.54
C GLY A 413 -28.32 6.18 -23.75
N SER A 414 -27.44 5.36 -24.32
CA SER A 414 -26.09 5.11 -23.79
C SER A 414 -25.37 6.44 -23.52
N PRO A 415 -24.58 6.56 -22.43
CA PRO A 415 -23.85 7.78 -22.13
C PRO A 415 -22.97 8.15 -23.33
N ARG A 416 -23.26 9.28 -23.98
CA ARG A 416 -22.37 9.86 -24.99
C ARG A 416 -21.25 10.56 -24.26
N ILE A 417 -20.09 9.92 -24.21
CA ILE A 417 -18.87 10.50 -23.65
C ILE A 417 -18.06 11.04 -24.82
N GLU A 418 -18.13 12.35 -25.04
CA GLU A 418 -17.25 13.03 -26.00
C GLU A 418 -15.97 13.46 -25.27
N LEU A 419 -15.00 12.54 -25.19
CA LEU A 419 -13.67 12.86 -24.67
C LEU A 419 -12.92 13.73 -25.70
N SER A 420 -12.86 15.03 -25.48
CA SER A 420 -12.00 15.93 -26.25
C SER A 420 -10.67 16.21 -25.53
N THR A 421 -9.68 16.72 -26.25
CA THR A 421 -8.33 17.01 -25.74
C THR A 421 -8.28 18.09 -24.65
N GLY A 422 -9.40 18.76 -24.34
CA GLY A 422 -9.52 19.75 -23.26
C GLY A 422 -10.09 19.22 -21.94
N HIS A 423 -10.49 17.94 -21.85
CA HIS A 423 -11.16 17.39 -20.67
C HIS A 423 -10.20 16.67 -19.72
N ILE A 424 -9.33 17.45 -19.08
CA ILE A 424 -8.38 16.95 -18.08
C ILE A 424 -9.12 16.18 -16.95
N ASP A 425 -10.26 16.71 -16.49
CA ASP A 425 -11.08 16.08 -15.45
C ASP A 425 -11.51 14.65 -15.82
N ASP A 426 -11.95 14.45 -17.07
CA ASP A 426 -12.41 13.17 -17.57
C ASP A 426 -11.25 12.17 -17.70
N VAL A 427 -10.08 12.62 -18.18
CA VAL A 427 -8.87 11.77 -18.26
C VAL A 427 -8.42 11.33 -16.88
N ILE A 428 -8.44 12.24 -15.89
CA ILE A 428 -8.12 11.90 -14.50
C ILE A 428 -9.12 10.86 -13.97
N ALA A 429 -10.42 11.11 -14.13
CA ALA A 429 -11.49 10.25 -13.61
C ALA A 429 -11.43 8.83 -14.18
N LEU A 430 -11.22 8.72 -15.50
CA LEU A 430 -11.11 7.43 -16.18
C LEU A 430 -9.79 6.72 -15.89
N THR A 431 -8.69 7.48 -15.72
CA THR A 431 -7.41 6.90 -15.30
C THR A 431 -7.50 6.31 -13.90
N LYS A 432 -8.12 7.00 -12.94
CA LYS A 432 -8.40 6.45 -11.59
C LYS A 432 -9.23 5.17 -11.66
N PHE A 433 -10.24 5.13 -12.53
CA PHE A 433 -11.06 3.95 -12.72
C PHE A 433 -10.27 2.79 -13.35
N PHE A 434 -9.38 3.08 -14.31
CA PHE A 434 -8.44 2.10 -14.82
C PHE A 434 -7.51 1.56 -13.71
N VAL A 435 -7.00 2.43 -12.82
CA VAL A 435 -6.23 1.98 -11.65
C VAL A 435 -7.07 1.04 -10.78
N LEU A 436 -8.34 1.38 -10.52
CA LEU A 436 -9.30 0.51 -9.80
C LEU A 436 -9.50 -0.85 -10.49
N GLU A 437 -9.64 -0.90 -11.82
CA GLU A 437 -9.77 -2.14 -12.62
C GLU A 437 -8.55 -3.05 -12.45
N TRP A 438 -7.36 -2.47 -12.50
CA TRP A 438 -6.07 -3.17 -12.43
C TRP A 438 -5.56 -3.41 -11.00
N SER A 439 -6.33 -2.95 -10.02
CA SER A 439 -6.05 -3.16 -8.60
C SER A 439 -6.43 -4.56 -8.15
N THR A 440 -5.72 -5.02 -7.13
CA THR A 440 -5.78 -6.42 -6.68
C THR A 440 -6.36 -6.51 -5.28
N GLU A 441 -6.97 -7.65 -5.00
CA GLU A 441 -7.50 -7.93 -3.68
C GLU A 441 -6.36 -8.40 -2.79
N LEU A 442 -6.14 -7.70 -1.68
CA LEU A 442 -5.28 -8.21 -0.61
C LEU A 442 -6.19 -8.85 0.44
N ASP A 443 -5.93 -10.11 0.75
CA ASP A 443 -6.66 -10.79 1.81
C ASP A 443 -6.23 -10.25 3.17
N TYR A 444 -6.90 -9.19 3.62
CA TYR A 444 -6.63 -8.61 4.93
C TYR A 444 -6.92 -9.60 6.07
N GLN A 445 -7.66 -10.70 5.84
CA GLN A 445 -7.83 -11.75 6.85
C GLN A 445 -6.52 -12.45 7.20
N LEU A 446 -5.47 -12.31 6.37
CA LEU A 446 -4.10 -12.69 6.73
C LEU A 446 -3.69 -12.12 8.11
N TYR A 447 -4.19 -10.93 8.46
CA TYR A 447 -4.00 -10.35 9.78
C TYR A 447 -4.44 -11.29 10.93
N HIS A 448 -5.51 -12.05 10.76
CA HIS A 448 -6.02 -13.03 11.73
C HIS A 448 -5.28 -14.37 11.67
N ASP A 449 -4.74 -14.72 10.49
CA ASP A 449 -3.97 -15.95 10.29
C ASP A 449 -2.54 -15.85 10.85
N ILE A 450 -2.04 -14.63 11.05
CA ILE A 450 -0.76 -14.36 11.72
C ILE A 450 -1.01 -14.37 13.24
N PRO A 451 -0.23 -15.15 14.03
CA PRO A 451 -0.49 -15.41 15.44
C PRO A 451 -0.66 -14.13 16.25
N MET A 452 -1.51 -14.23 17.28
CA MET A 452 -1.74 -13.15 18.23
C MET A 452 -0.45 -12.77 18.99
N GLU A 453 0.56 -13.61 19.07
CA GLU A 453 1.86 -13.29 19.68
C GLU A 453 2.68 -12.28 18.86
N VAL A 454 2.20 -11.87 17.67
CA VAL A 454 2.67 -10.65 16.98
C VAL A 454 2.06 -9.36 17.59
N LEU A 455 1.27 -9.46 18.68
CA LEU A 455 0.48 -8.34 19.24
C LEU A 455 0.80 -7.89 20.64
N LEU A 456 1.57 -8.62 21.42
CA LEU A 456 1.81 -8.18 22.78
C LEU A 456 3.12 -7.39 22.81
N THR A 457 2.90 -6.07 22.97
CA THR A 457 3.86 -5.06 23.41
C THR A 457 4.65 -5.52 24.63
#